data_AF-A0A7S7Z3R4-F1
#
_entry.id   AF-A0A7S7Z3R4-F1
#
_cell.length_a   1.000
_cell.length_b   1.000
_cell.length_c   1.000
_cell.angle_alpha   90.00
_cell.angle_beta   90.00
_cell.angle_gamma   90.00
#
_symmetry.space_group_name_H-M   'P 1'
#
loop_
_entity.id
_entity.type
_entity.pdbx_description
1 polymer ?
#
loop_
_entity_poly.entity_id
_entity_poly.type
_entity_poly.pdbx_seq_one_letter_code
_entity_poly.pdbx_strand_id
1 'polypeptide(L)'
;MYNLLVSSNAQAWNGEPWQIEFSRCVREYTENAITERFGALDEAAVSELKRLPCIFAYEAFNQLAPKFGLIRDIAKRQGQVRIEYELQAIDPFLSADDLEQLTFELDIGNWEMNRTHWAVKDVNLAKELHAARRITLPSWTGQATKTVDITRHDFDVALSFPGEVRAIVEQVARELEARIGPNSYFYDSNYVSQLARPSLDTLLQEIYRYRSKLIVVFLGSDYQRKDWCGIEFRATREIIMERDNARIMFVRTDDGAVDGVFKTDGYVDARRFSPAQIAQFICERLAVLAPA
;
A
#
# COMPACT_ATOMS: atom_id res chain seq x y z
N MET A 1 -0.10 -7.58 2.95
CA MET A 1 -0.15 -8.95 3.51
C MET A 1 -1.28 -9.11 4.52
N TYR A 2 -1.84 -10.32 4.61
CA TYR A 2 -2.81 -10.71 5.66
C TYR A 2 -2.64 -12.19 6.05
N ASN A 3 -3.15 -12.57 7.22
CA ASN A 3 -3.21 -13.97 7.66
C ASN A 3 -4.53 -14.61 7.24
N LEU A 4 -4.48 -15.76 6.57
CA LEU A 4 -5.63 -16.62 6.32
C LEU A 4 -5.55 -17.84 7.24
N LEU A 5 -6.48 -17.98 8.17
CA LEU A 5 -6.58 -19.13 9.06
C LEU A 5 -7.82 -19.93 8.69
N VAL A 6 -7.65 -21.17 8.25
CA VAL A 6 -8.75 -22.04 7.80
C VAL A 6 -8.88 -23.21 8.76
N SER A 7 -10.10 -23.46 9.24
CA SER A 7 -10.40 -24.56 10.17
C SER A 7 -11.52 -25.46 9.67
N SER A 8 -11.30 -26.78 9.73
CA SER A 8 -12.36 -27.80 9.54
C SER A 8 -13.41 -27.75 10.64
N ASN A 9 -13.05 -27.27 11.84
CA ASN A 9 -13.96 -27.17 12.97
C ASN A 9 -14.85 -25.93 12.87
N ALA A 10 -16.16 -26.13 12.67
CA ALA A 10 -17.19 -25.09 12.66
C ALA A 10 -17.23 -24.20 13.92
N GLN A 11 -16.67 -24.67 15.04
CA GLN A 11 -16.67 -23.95 16.32
C GLN A 11 -15.33 -23.27 16.65
N ALA A 12 -14.36 -23.26 15.72
CA ALA A 12 -13.00 -22.78 15.99
C ALA A 12 -12.90 -21.32 16.43
N TRP A 13 -13.80 -20.46 15.94
CA TRP A 13 -13.73 -19.00 16.15
C TRP A 13 -14.72 -18.49 17.21
N ASN A 14 -14.89 -19.24 18.29
CA ASN A 14 -15.85 -18.94 19.36
C ASN A 14 -15.19 -18.39 20.65
N GLY A 15 -13.95 -17.91 20.56
CA GLY A 15 -13.23 -17.27 21.67
C GLY A 15 -12.18 -18.15 22.34
N GLU A 16 -12.16 -19.45 22.03
CA GLU A 16 -11.10 -20.35 22.48
C GLU A 16 -9.85 -20.21 21.59
N PRO A 17 -8.64 -20.27 22.17
CA PRO A 17 -7.40 -20.29 21.41
C PRO A 17 -7.34 -21.45 20.43
N TRP A 18 -6.93 -21.17 19.20
CA TRP A 18 -6.85 -22.16 18.14
C TRP A 18 -5.50 -22.86 18.13
N GLN A 19 -5.47 -24.16 17.80
CA GLN A 19 -4.27 -24.97 17.80
C GLN A 19 -4.11 -25.70 16.47
N ILE A 20 -2.87 -25.77 16.00
CA ILE A 20 -2.53 -26.40 14.74
C ILE A 20 -1.08 -26.92 14.75
N GLU A 21 -0.82 -27.95 13.94
CA GLU A 21 0.53 -28.48 13.73
C GLU A 21 1.44 -27.42 13.11
N PHE A 22 2.68 -27.32 13.62
CA PHE A 22 3.66 -26.34 13.14
C PHE A 22 3.98 -26.49 11.64
N SER A 23 3.92 -27.71 11.10
CA SER A 23 4.10 -27.98 9.67
C SER A 23 3.08 -27.29 8.76
N ARG A 24 1.90 -26.95 9.31
CA ARG A 24 0.78 -26.32 8.60
C ARG A 24 0.69 -24.80 8.83
N CYS A 25 1.66 -24.23 9.56
CA CYS A 25 1.72 -22.81 9.86
C CYS A 25 2.66 -22.09 8.91
N VAL A 26 2.13 -21.15 8.13
CA VAL A 26 2.88 -20.21 7.28
C VAL A 26 3.81 -20.95 6.29
N ARG A 27 3.35 -22.10 5.81
CA ARG A 27 4.08 -23.03 4.93
C ARG A 27 3.16 -23.54 3.83
N GLU A 28 2.10 -24.23 4.22
CA GLU A 28 1.06 -24.64 3.27
C GLU A 28 0.41 -23.38 2.70
N TYR A 29 0.24 -23.35 1.37
CA TYR A 29 -0.42 -22.27 0.63
C TYR A 29 0.17 -20.86 0.85
N THR A 30 1.41 -20.81 1.31
CA THR A 30 2.19 -19.58 1.49
C THR A 30 3.35 -19.60 0.52
N GLU A 31 3.64 -18.48 -0.16
CA GLU A 31 4.77 -18.39 -1.08
C GLU A 31 6.11 -18.65 -0.37
N ASN A 32 7.06 -19.27 -1.07
CA ASN A 32 8.35 -19.66 -0.49
C ASN A 32 9.10 -18.51 0.19
N ALA A 33 9.14 -17.32 -0.43
CA ALA A 33 9.80 -16.15 0.15
C ALA A 33 9.14 -15.67 1.47
N ILE A 34 7.81 -15.82 1.58
CA ILE A 34 7.04 -15.48 2.78
C ILE A 34 7.27 -16.56 3.86
N THR A 35 7.30 -17.84 3.47
CA THR A 35 7.64 -18.95 4.37
C THR A 35 9.06 -18.86 4.91
N GLU A 36 10.03 -18.46 4.09
CA GLU A 36 11.41 -18.22 4.54
C GLU A 36 11.46 -17.11 5.59
N ARG A 37 10.64 -16.07 5.42
CA ARG A 37 10.57 -14.93 6.34
C ARG A 37 9.83 -15.23 7.64
N PHE A 38 8.71 -15.96 7.58
CA PHE A 38 7.78 -16.09 8.72
C PHE A 38 7.62 -17.51 9.25
N GLY A 39 7.92 -18.53 8.44
CA GLY A 39 7.65 -19.94 8.74
C GLY A 39 8.53 -20.56 9.84
N ALA A 40 9.53 -19.83 10.34
CA ALA A 40 10.27 -20.21 11.54
C ALA A 40 9.49 -19.90 12.84
N LEU A 41 8.61 -18.89 12.79
CA LEU A 41 7.94 -18.27 13.94
C LEU A 41 8.95 -17.84 15.03
N ASP A 42 10.03 -17.18 14.62
CA ASP A 42 10.91 -16.49 15.56
C ASP A 42 10.26 -15.20 16.10
N GLU A 43 10.93 -14.52 17.02
CA GLU A 43 10.38 -13.34 17.70
C GLU A 43 10.02 -12.20 16.72
N ALA A 44 10.85 -11.97 15.71
CA ALA A 44 10.62 -10.95 14.69
C ALA A 44 9.41 -11.32 13.82
N ALA A 45 9.36 -12.56 13.33
CA ALA A 45 8.24 -13.08 12.57
C ALA A 45 6.93 -13.00 13.35
N VAL A 46 6.92 -13.44 14.61
CA VAL A 46 5.74 -13.38 15.49
C VAL A 46 5.27 -11.94 15.69
N SER A 47 6.20 -11.01 15.94
CA SER A 47 5.87 -9.58 16.12
C SER A 47 5.22 -8.97 14.88
N GLU A 48 5.66 -9.37 13.69
CA GLU A 48 5.07 -8.93 12.43
C GLU A 48 3.71 -9.58 12.13
N LEU A 49 3.61 -10.91 12.26
CA LEU A 49 2.38 -11.66 12.00
C LEU A 49 1.21 -11.19 12.86
N LYS A 50 1.48 -10.78 14.11
CA LYS A 50 0.49 -10.21 15.04
C LYS A 50 -0.06 -8.85 14.60
N ARG A 51 0.60 -8.15 13.68
CA ARG A 51 0.15 -6.84 13.15
C ARG A 51 -0.66 -6.98 11.87
N LEU A 52 -0.61 -8.13 11.22
CA LEU A 52 -1.33 -8.36 9.97
C LEU A 52 -2.82 -8.58 10.25
N PRO A 53 -3.71 -8.04 9.39
CA PRO A 53 -5.13 -8.38 9.45
C PRO A 53 -5.35 -9.88 9.23
N CYS A 54 -6.39 -10.43 9.83
CA CYS A 54 -6.71 -11.86 9.76
C CYS A 54 -8.10 -12.10 9.18
N ILE A 55 -8.19 -13.06 8.26
CA ILE A 55 -9.43 -13.75 7.91
C ILE A 55 -9.41 -15.09 8.64
N PHE A 56 -10.39 -15.27 9.54
CA PHE A 56 -10.67 -16.52 10.22
C PHE A 56 -11.79 -17.24 9.48
N ALA A 57 -11.41 -18.14 8.59
CA ALA A 57 -12.31 -18.86 7.70
C ALA A 57 -12.52 -20.31 8.14
N TYR A 58 -13.41 -20.98 7.43
CA TYR A 58 -13.76 -22.38 7.64
C TYR A 58 -13.46 -23.17 6.38
N GLU A 59 -13.18 -24.46 6.51
CA GLU A 59 -13.11 -25.30 5.32
C GLU A 59 -14.43 -25.28 4.55
N ALA A 60 -14.37 -25.33 3.22
CA ALA A 60 -15.48 -25.03 2.31
C ALA A 60 -16.75 -25.85 2.61
N PHE A 61 -16.60 -27.10 3.06
CA PHE A 61 -17.74 -27.97 3.40
C PHE A 61 -18.60 -27.43 4.55
N ASN A 62 -18.08 -26.52 5.39
CA ASN A 62 -18.83 -25.93 6.50
C ASN A 62 -19.83 -24.86 6.04
N GLN A 63 -19.58 -24.19 4.90
CA GLN A 63 -20.42 -23.10 4.37
C GLN A 63 -20.71 -21.97 5.37
N LEU A 64 -19.73 -21.67 6.24
CA LEU A 64 -19.84 -20.62 7.26
C LEU A 64 -19.13 -19.33 6.81
N ALA A 65 -19.74 -18.19 7.11
CA ALA A 65 -19.14 -16.89 6.84
C ALA A 65 -17.85 -16.72 7.66
N PRO A 66 -16.74 -16.27 7.03
CA PRO A 66 -15.50 -16.00 7.75
C PRO A 66 -15.64 -14.81 8.70
N LYS A 67 -14.70 -14.70 9.64
CA LYS A 67 -14.63 -13.58 10.59
C LYS A 67 -13.37 -12.77 10.37
N PHE A 68 -13.42 -11.49 10.75
CA PHE A 68 -12.28 -10.59 10.70
C PHE A 68 -11.66 -10.40 12.09
N GLY A 69 -10.35 -10.20 12.16
CA GLY A 69 -9.69 -9.84 13.42
C GLY A 69 -8.18 -9.85 13.38
N LEU A 70 -7.57 -10.18 14.51
CA LEU A 70 -6.13 -10.10 14.75
C LEU A 70 -5.62 -11.29 15.56
N ILE A 71 -4.36 -11.66 15.34
CA ILE A 71 -3.63 -12.56 16.24
C ILE A 71 -3.08 -11.74 17.40
N ARG A 72 -3.40 -12.17 18.62
CA ARG A 72 -2.95 -11.56 19.88
C ARG A 72 -1.74 -12.24 20.47
N ASP A 73 -1.63 -13.55 20.32
CA ASP A 73 -0.42 -14.26 20.70
C ASP A 73 -0.17 -15.53 19.90
N ILE A 74 1.10 -15.91 19.81
CA ILE A 74 1.57 -17.10 19.10
C ILE A 74 2.55 -17.84 20.01
N ALA A 75 2.19 -19.06 20.41
CA ALA A 75 3.05 -19.90 21.23
C ALA A 75 3.35 -21.22 20.50
N LYS A 76 4.63 -21.46 20.22
CA LYS A 76 5.12 -22.72 19.63
C LYS A 76 5.65 -23.64 20.73
N ARG A 77 5.09 -24.84 20.87
CA ARG A 77 5.53 -25.86 21.85
C ARG A 77 5.37 -27.27 21.24
N GLN A 78 6.40 -28.10 21.36
CA GLN A 78 6.34 -29.52 21.01
C GLN A 78 5.78 -29.80 19.59
N GLY A 79 6.11 -28.96 18.60
CA GLY A 79 5.62 -29.12 17.22
C GLY A 79 4.19 -28.65 16.98
N GLN A 80 3.53 -28.06 17.98
CA GLN A 80 2.22 -27.40 17.87
C GLN A 80 2.37 -25.88 17.98
N VAL A 81 1.43 -25.17 17.39
CA VAL A 81 1.29 -23.71 17.50
C VAL A 81 -0.08 -23.41 18.08
N ARG A 82 -0.10 -22.66 19.17
CA ARG A 82 -1.32 -22.11 19.78
C ARG A 82 -1.42 -20.63 19.41
N ILE A 83 -2.60 -20.24 18.93
CA ILE A 83 -2.90 -18.88 18.48
C ILE A 83 -4.03 -18.32 19.33
N GLU A 84 -3.73 -17.26 20.06
CA GLU A 84 -4.74 -16.42 20.69
C GLU A 84 -5.13 -15.32 19.72
N TYR A 85 -6.42 -15.05 19.57
CA TYR A 85 -6.94 -14.10 18.59
C TYR A 85 -8.03 -13.22 19.20
N GLU A 86 -8.27 -12.10 18.55
CA GLU A 86 -9.38 -11.21 18.85
C GLU A 86 -10.18 -10.99 17.57
N LEU A 87 -11.47 -11.20 17.66
CA LEU A 87 -12.40 -10.94 16.56
C LEU A 87 -12.86 -9.48 16.62
N GLN A 88 -12.92 -8.86 15.45
CA GLN A 88 -13.44 -7.51 15.29
C GLN A 88 -14.66 -7.55 14.38
N ALA A 89 -15.77 -7.01 14.88
CA ALA A 89 -17.02 -6.97 14.13
C ALA A 89 -16.90 -5.94 13.00
N ILE A 90 -16.99 -6.43 11.76
CA ILE A 90 -17.14 -5.63 10.55
C ILE A 90 -18.48 -6.04 9.94
N ASP A 91 -19.35 -5.07 9.65
CA ASP A 91 -20.68 -5.32 9.12
C ASP A 91 -21.00 -4.36 7.97
N PRO A 92 -21.22 -4.84 6.73
CA PRO A 92 -21.08 -6.23 6.31
C PRO A 92 -19.59 -6.66 6.20
N PHE A 93 -19.32 -7.93 6.47
CA PHE A 93 -18.07 -8.60 6.10
C PHE A 93 -18.32 -9.67 5.01
N LEU A 94 -17.31 -10.47 4.67
CA LEU A 94 -17.39 -11.54 3.70
C LEU A 94 -18.39 -12.64 4.12
N SER A 95 -19.15 -13.13 3.15
CA SER A 95 -19.89 -14.39 3.24
C SER A 95 -19.02 -15.59 2.82
N ALA A 96 -19.56 -16.81 2.94
CA ALA A 96 -18.90 -18.01 2.43
C ALA A 96 -18.77 -17.97 0.88
N ASP A 97 -19.81 -17.50 0.19
CA ASP A 97 -19.83 -17.35 -1.27
C ASP A 97 -18.83 -16.29 -1.74
N ASP A 98 -18.62 -15.22 -0.97
CA ASP A 98 -17.61 -14.21 -1.31
C ASP A 98 -16.19 -14.79 -1.31
N LEU A 99 -15.86 -15.71 -0.39
CA LEU A 99 -14.54 -16.38 -0.41
C LEU A 99 -14.35 -17.26 -1.65
N GLU A 100 -15.41 -17.88 -2.15
CA GLU A 100 -15.36 -18.68 -3.38
C GLU A 100 -15.20 -17.79 -4.62
N GLN A 101 -15.84 -16.62 -4.63
CA GLN A 101 -15.80 -15.69 -5.75
C GLN A 101 -14.52 -14.84 -5.79
N LEU A 102 -13.92 -14.55 -4.64
CA LEU A 102 -12.74 -13.67 -4.52
C LEU A 102 -11.43 -14.45 -4.39
N THR A 103 -11.39 -15.69 -4.86
CA THR A 103 -10.18 -16.53 -4.74
C THR A 103 -8.96 -15.90 -5.40
N PHE A 104 -9.13 -15.26 -6.57
CA PHE A 104 -8.03 -14.58 -7.25
C PHE A 104 -7.56 -13.34 -6.48
N GLU A 105 -8.48 -12.46 -6.11
CA GLU A 105 -8.19 -11.21 -5.42
C GLU A 105 -7.52 -11.47 -4.06
N LEU A 106 -7.94 -12.53 -3.36
CA LEU A 106 -7.41 -12.91 -2.05
C LEU A 106 -6.22 -13.86 -2.13
N ASP A 107 -5.73 -14.21 -3.33
CA ASP A 107 -4.64 -15.16 -3.54
C ASP A 107 -4.90 -16.53 -2.85
N ILE A 108 -6.14 -17.00 -2.93
CA ILE A 108 -6.57 -18.31 -2.41
C ILE A 108 -6.43 -19.33 -3.54
N GLY A 109 -5.53 -20.29 -3.34
CA GLY A 109 -5.25 -21.33 -4.30
C GLY A 109 -6.38 -22.34 -4.46
N ASN A 110 -6.33 -23.08 -5.57
CA ASN A 110 -7.25 -24.19 -5.81
C ASN A 110 -7.18 -25.20 -4.66
N TRP A 111 -8.35 -25.63 -4.17
CA TRP A 111 -8.49 -26.62 -3.08
C TRP A 111 -7.89 -26.19 -1.73
N GLU A 112 -7.40 -24.96 -1.58
CA GLU A 112 -6.83 -24.44 -0.33
C GLU A 112 -7.86 -24.45 0.82
N MET A 113 -9.11 -24.12 0.48
CA MET A 113 -10.23 -24.12 1.43
C MET A 113 -10.70 -25.52 1.85
N ASN A 114 -10.06 -26.60 1.39
CA ASN A 114 -10.42 -27.98 1.78
C ASN A 114 -9.46 -28.57 2.81
N ARG A 115 -8.66 -27.74 3.47
CA ARG A 115 -7.67 -28.19 4.43
C ARG A 115 -7.41 -27.17 5.52
N THR A 116 -7.33 -27.65 6.75
CA THR A 116 -7.02 -26.85 7.93
C THR A 116 -5.55 -26.42 7.89
N HIS A 117 -5.32 -25.11 7.86
CA HIS A 117 -3.99 -24.51 7.73
C HIS A 117 -3.99 -23.03 8.18
N TRP A 118 -2.79 -22.47 8.32
CA TRP A 118 -2.58 -21.02 8.41
C TRP A 118 -1.62 -20.59 7.30
N ALA A 119 -2.09 -19.71 6.41
CA ALA A 119 -1.30 -19.12 5.34
C ALA A 119 -1.13 -17.60 5.53
N VAL A 120 -0.06 -17.06 4.92
CA VAL A 120 0.15 -15.61 4.82
C VAL A 120 0.14 -15.24 3.34
N LYS A 121 -0.71 -14.29 2.97
CA LYS A 121 -0.91 -13.86 1.58
C LYS A 121 -0.31 -12.48 1.36
N ASP A 122 0.39 -12.25 0.26
CA ASP A 122 0.94 -10.93 -0.10
C ASP A 122 -0.05 -10.08 -0.90
N VAL A 123 -1.24 -9.92 -0.32
CA VAL A 123 -2.33 -9.11 -0.87
C VAL A 123 -2.62 -7.94 0.08
N ASN A 124 -3.02 -6.80 -0.50
CA ASN A 124 -3.59 -5.69 0.27
C ASN A 124 -5.08 -5.97 0.54
N LEU A 125 -5.36 -6.66 1.64
CA LEU A 125 -6.72 -7.09 1.96
C LEU A 125 -7.73 -5.93 1.99
N ALA A 126 -7.37 -4.78 2.57
CA ALA A 126 -8.26 -3.64 2.65
C ALA A 126 -8.65 -3.10 1.26
N LYS A 127 -7.69 -3.04 0.33
CA LYS A 127 -7.91 -2.61 -1.05
C LYS A 127 -8.85 -3.58 -1.77
N GLU A 128 -8.56 -4.87 -1.74
CA GLU A 128 -9.33 -5.88 -2.48
C GLU A 128 -10.78 -5.97 -1.98
N LEU A 129 -10.98 -5.97 -0.66
CA LEU A 129 -12.33 -5.98 -0.08
C LEU A 129 -13.12 -4.71 -0.38
N HIS A 130 -12.47 -3.55 -0.38
CA HIS A 130 -13.13 -2.30 -0.76
C HIS A 130 -13.51 -2.29 -2.24
N ALA A 131 -12.60 -2.72 -3.12
CA ALA A 131 -12.83 -2.76 -4.56
C ALA A 131 -13.96 -3.74 -4.94
N ALA A 132 -13.92 -4.95 -4.40
CA ALA A 132 -14.82 -6.02 -4.82
C ALA A 132 -16.19 -5.99 -4.14
N ARG A 133 -16.27 -5.51 -2.89
CA ARG A 133 -17.50 -5.58 -2.06
C ARG A 133 -17.83 -4.30 -1.28
N ARG A 134 -17.07 -3.22 -1.46
CA ARG A 134 -17.22 -1.96 -0.69
C ARG A 134 -17.11 -2.15 0.83
N ILE A 135 -16.48 -3.24 1.27
CA ILE A 135 -16.21 -3.50 2.68
C ILE A 135 -15.06 -2.58 3.11
N THR A 136 -15.28 -1.83 4.18
CA THR A 136 -14.26 -0.91 4.72
C THR A 136 -13.65 -1.52 5.98
N LEU A 137 -12.37 -1.84 5.90
CA LEU A 137 -11.61 -2.30 7.05
C LEU A 137 -11.01 -1.12 7.85
N PRO A 138 -10.65 -1.33 9.14
CA PRO A 138 -9.98 -0.30 9.93
C PRO A 138 -8.70 0.24 9.27
N SER A 139 -8.37 1.51 9.47
CA SER A 139 -7.26 2.19 8.77
C SER A 139 -5.89 1.53 8.92
N TRP A 140 -5.64 0.84 10.05
CA TRP A 140 -4.38 0.12 10.28
C TRP A 140 -4.20 -1.09 9.34
N THR A 141 -5.28 -1.63 8.75
CA THR A 141 -5.23 -2.80 7.85
C THR A 141 -4.61 -2.50 6.49
N GLY A 142 -4.70 -1.25 6.04
CA GLY A 142 -4.07 -0.78 4.80
C GLY A 142 -2.57 -0.50 4.94
N GLN A 143 -2.05 -0.46 6.17
CA GLN A 143 -0.64 -0.17 6.46
C GLN A 143 0.29 -1.40 6.28
N ALA A 144 -0.28 -2.57 5.95
CA ALA A 144 0.48 -3.81 5.70
C ALA A 144 0.89 -4.01 4.24
N THR A 145 0.93 -2.94 3.43
CA THR A 145 1.82 -2.89 2.26
C THR A 145 3.24 -2.75 2.81
N LYS A 146 4.22 -3.49 2.26
CA LYS A 146 5.64 -3.43 2.67
C LYS A 146 6.00 -1.98 2.98
N THR A 147 6.29 -1.64 4.24
CA THR A 147 6.87 -0.33 4.54
C THR A 147 8.23 -0.33 3.87
N VAL A 148 8.32 0.33 2.72
CA VAL A 148 9.58 0.50 2.01
C VAL A 148 10.43 1.51 2.77
N ASP A 149 11.71 1.23 2.88
CA ASP A 149 12.67 2.21 3.39
C ASP A 149 12.93 3.26 2.30
N ILE A 150 12.34 4.44 2.45
CA ILE A 150 12.42 5.52 1.45
C ILE A 150 13.86 6.04 1.27
N THR A 151 14.80 5.65 2.14
CA THR A 151 16.23 5.95 1.99
C THR A 151 16.93 5.05 0.97
N ARG A 152 16.26 4.02 0.44
CA ARG A 152 16.81 3.09 -0.56
C ARG A 152 15.83 2.71 -1.66
N HIS A 153 14.57 3.12 -1.54
CA HIS A 153 13.50 2.74 -2.45
C HIS A 153 13.44 3.63 -3.68
N ASP A 154 13.22 3.02 -4.85
CA ASP A 154 13.02 3.70 -6.13
C ASP A 154 11.53 3.81 -6.45
N PHE A 155 11.10 5.01 -6.80
CA PHE A 155 9.73 5.33 -7.19
C PHE A 155 9.62 5.47 -8.71
N ASP A 156 8.48 5.07 -9.25
CA ASP A 156 8.12 5.37 -10.64
C ASP A 156 7.72 6.84 -10.79
N VAL A 157 6.96 7.37 -9.82
CA VAL A 157 6.44 8.74 -9.85
C VAL A 157 6.70 9.43 -8.52
N ALA A 158 7.15 10.69 -8.54
CA ALA A 158 7.16 11.53 -7.33
C ALA A 158 6.31 12.78 -7.53
N LEU A 159 5.45 13.07 -6.55
CA LEU A 159 4.58 14.24 -6.55
C LEU A 159 5.26 15.37 -5.78
N SER A 160 5.43 16.53 -6.41
CA SER A 160 5.97 17.74 -5.80
C SER A 160 4.91 18.84 -5.87
N PHE A 161 4.52 19.39 -4.73
CA PHE A 161 3.37 20.29 -4.65
C PHE A 161 3.43 21.20 -3.41
N PRO A 162 2.88 22.42 -3.48
CA PRO A 162 2.71 23.27 -2.32
C PRO A 162 1.55 22.77 -1.44
N GLY A 163 1.62 22.97 -0.13
CA GLY A 163 0.64 22.40 0.82
C GLY A 163 -0.82 22.82 0.58
N GLU A 164 -1.05 23.95 -0.08
CA GLU A 164 -2.36 24.51 -0.41
C GLU A 164 -3.16 23.63 -1.38
N VAL A 165 -2.46 22.92 -2.27
CA VAL A 165 -3.09 22.05 -3.27
C VAL A 165 -3.13 20.59 -2.82
N ARG A 166 -2.82 20.32 -1.55
CA ARG A 166 -2.80 18.95 -0.99
C ARG A 166 -4.10 18.20 -1.25
N ALA A 167 -5.26 18.86 -1.15
CA ALA A 167 -6.57 18.23 -1.33
C ALA A 167 -6.75 17.59 -2.73
N ILE A 168 -6.25 18.22 -3.79
CA ILE A 168 -6.30 17.64 -5.14
C ILE A 168 -5.20 16.60 -5.34
N VAL A 169 -4.01 16.85 -4.80
CA VAL A 169 -2.88 15.91 -4.91
C VAL A 169 -3.17 14.60 -4.21
N GLU A 170 -3.83 14.62 -3.06
CA GLU A 170 -4.26 13.42 -2.34
C GLU A 170 -5.22 12.57 -3.19
N GLN A 171 -6.16 13.21 -3.90
CA GLN A 171 -7.07 12.51 -4.80
C GLN A 171 -6.31 11.89 -5.98
N VAL A 172 -5.34 12.61 -6.56
CA VAL A 172 -4.48 12.08 -7.62
C VAL A 172 -3.62 10.92 -7.10
N ALA A 173 -3.08 11.02 -5.89
CA ALA A 173 -2.28 9.98 -5.25
C ALA A 173 -3.08 8.69 -5.05
N ARG A 174 -4.34 8.78 -4.62
CA ARG A 174 -5.24 7.62 -4.50
C ARG A 174 -5.50 6.94 -5.85
N GLU A 175 -5.72 7.75 -6.89
CA GLU A 175 -5.91 7.24 -8.25
C GLU A 175 -4.63 6.60 -8.81
N LEU A 176 -3.46 7.15 -8.49
CA LEU A 176 -2.17 6.55 -8.84
C LEU A 176 -1.96 5.22 -8.11
N GLU A 177 -2.22 5.16 -6.81
CA GLU A 177 -2.12 3.90 -6.05
C GLU A 177 -2.99 2.80 -6.64
N ALA A 178 -4.20 3.14 -7.06
CA ALA A 178 -5.11 2.20 -7.70
C ALA A 178 -4.55 1.65 -9.03
N ARG A 179 -3.79 2.46 -9.78
CA ARG A 179 -3.31 2.15 -11.14
C ARG A 179 -1.93 1.50 -11.17
N ILE A 180 -0.97 2.02 -10.42
CA ILE A 180 0.44 1.60 -10.46
C ILE A 180 0.90 0.92 -9.16
N GLY A 181 0.02 0.84 -8.16
CA GLY A 181 0.26 0.12 -6.92
C GLY A 181 0.85 0.99 -5.80
N PRO A 182 0.78 0.48 -4.55
CA PRO A 182 1.37 1.14 -3.39
C PRO A 182 2.90 1.13 -3.50
N ASN A 183 3.55 2.15 -2.95
CA ASN A 183 5.01 2.35 -2.99
C ASN A 183 5.62 2.56 -4.38
N SER A 184 4.85 2.49 -5.46
CA SER A 184 5.34 2.87 -6.80
C SER A 184 5.39 4.40 -6.98
N TYR A 185 4.74 5.16 -6.09
CA TYR A 185 4.74 6.61 -6.11
C TYR A 185 5.11 7.23 -4.77
N PHE A 186 5.78 8.37 -4.82
CA PHE A 186 6.12 9.16 -3.63
C PHE A 186 5.07 10.26 -3.41
N TYR A 187 4.36 10.15 -2.28
CA TYR A 187 3.46 11.15 -1.71
C TYR A 187 3.79 11.29 -0.22
N ASP A 188 4.09 12.51 0.23
CA ASP A 188 4.68 12.78 1.56
C ASP A 188 3.89 12.16 2.74
N SER A 189 2.56 12.19 2.66
CA SER A 189 1.68 11.75 3.74
C SER A 189 1.67 10.24 3.93
N ASN A 190 2.13 9.48 2.93
CA ASN A 190 2.28 8.04 3.05
C ASN A 190 3.52 7.65 3.89
N TYR A 191 4.47 8.58 4.08
CA TYR A 191 5.78 8.29 4.66
C TYR A 191 6.15 9.22 5.84
N VAL A 192 5.16 9.81 6.52
CA VAL A 192 5.38 10.78 7.62
C VAL A 192 6.38 10.28 8.67
N SER A 193 6.31 9.00 9.04
CA SER A 193 7.22 8.41 10.03
C SER A 193 8.68 8.39 9.59
N GLN A 194 8.94 8.26 8.29
CA GLN A 194 10.30 8.23 7.72
C GLN A 194 10.81 9.63 7.37
N LEU A 195 9.91 10.56 7.06
CA LEU A 195 10.22 11.97 6.78
C LEU A 195 10.47 12.79 8.06
N ALA A 196 9.97 12.34 9.21
CA ALA A 196 10.21 12.97 10.51
C ALA A 196 11.65 12.76 11.02
N ARG A 197 12.63 13.37 10.34
CA ARG A 197 14.07 13.20 10.61
C ARG A 197 14.89 14.47 10.34
N PRO A 198 16.11 14.57 10.93
CA PRO A 198 17.09 15.57 10.51
C PRO A 198 17.52 15.36 9.05
N SER A 199 17.97 16.44 8.40
CA SER A 199 18.45 16.45 7.01
C SER A 199 17.44 15.88 6.01
N LEU A 200 16.17 16.19 6.22
CA LEU A 200 15.06 15.82 5.33
C LEU A 200 15.32 16.26 3.88
N ASP A 201 16.10 17.32 3.69
CA ASP A 201 16.45 17.87 2.39
C ASP A 201 17.30 16.99 1.52
N THR A 202 18.33 16.40 2.09
CA THR A 202 19.20 15.49 1.36
C THR A 202 18.38 14.28 0.88
N LEU A 203 17.49 13.77 1.74
CA LEU A 203 16.62 12.65 1.41
C LEU A 203 15.67 12.98 0.25
N LEU A 204 14.97 14.11 0.33
CA LEU A 204 14.02 14.53 -0.69
C LEU A 204 14.73 14.84 -2.02
N GLN A 205 15.91 15.49 -1.96
CA GLN A 205 16.76 15.68 -3.14
C GLN A 205 17.12 14.37 -3.83
N GLU A 206 17.54 13.36 -3.07
CA GLU A 206 17.85 12.04 -3.63
C GLU A 206 16.60 11.35 -4.21
N ILE A 207 15.44 11.46 -3.53
CA ILE A 207 14.17 10.88 -4.02
C ILE A 207 13.82 11.49 -5.37
N TYR A 208 13.71 12.82 -5.46
CA TYR A 208 13.32 13.49 -6.70
C TYR A 208 14.38 13.32 -7.80
N ARG A 209 15.67 13.47 -7.48
CA ARG A 209 16.74 13.51 -8.49
C ARG A 209 17.10 12.13 -9.03
N TYR A 210 17.29 11.15 -8.14
CA TYR A 210 17.93 9.88 -8.49
C TYR A 210 16.99 8.68 -8.38
N ARG A 211 15.94 8.76 -7.57
CA ARG A 211 15.07 7.61 -7.24
C ARG A 211 13.62 7.82 -7.66
N SER A 212 13.39 8.65 -8.66
CA SER A 212 12.07 8.86 -9.25
C SER A 212 12.19 8.88 -10.76
N LYS A 213 11.47 8.00 -11.47
CA LYS A 213 11.51 8.00 -12.95
C LYS A 213 10.86 9.25 -13.52
N LEU A 214 9.66 9.60 -13.03
CA LEU A 214 8.89 10.78 -13.41
C LEU A 214 8.64 11.67 -12.19
N ILE A 215 8.85 12.99 -12.35
CA ILE A 215 8.57 14.00 -11.34
C ILE A 215 7.38 14.84 -11.82
N VAL A 216 6.29 14.80 -11.05
CA VAL A 216 5.08 15.56 -11.34
C VAL A 216 5.06 16.78 -10.44
N VAL A 217 5.11 17.96 -11.04
CA VAL A 217 5.21 19.23 -10.32
C VAL A 217 3.89 19.99 -10.43
N PHE A 218 3.22 20.16 -9.30
CA PHE A 218 1.98 20.95 -9.19
C PHE A 218 2.33 22.42 -9.00
N LEU A 219 2.08 23.24 -10.02
CA LEU A 219 2.44 24.65 -10.09
C LEU A 219 1.23 25.54 -9.79
N GLY A 220 1.46 26.60 -9.01
CA GLY A 220 0.48 27.67 -8.84
C GLY A 220 1.06 28.92 -8.16
N SER A 221 0.21 29.88 -7.80
CA SER A 221 0.58 31.16 -7.17
C SER A 221 1.33 30.95 -5.87
N ASP A 222 0.88 29.96 -5.10
CA ASP A 222 1.47 29.61 -3.81
C ASP A 222 2.77 28.81 -3.94
N TYR A 223 3.09 28.33 -5.15
CA TYR A 223 4.37 27.71 -5.45
C TYR A 223 5.53 28.70 -5.24
N GLN A 224 5.34 30.00 -5.51
CA GLN A 224 6.34 31.05 -5.26
C GLN A 224 6.21 31.73 -3.88
N ARG A 225 4.99 31.82 -3.33
CA ARG A 225 4.69 32.75 -2.23
C ARG A 225 5.08 32.26 -0.84
N LYS A 226 5.23 30.97 -0.62
CA LYS A 226 5.68 30.47 0.67
C LYS A 226 7.19 30.35 0.68
N ASP A 227 7.78 30.69 1.83
CA ASP A 227 8.92 29.94 2.33
C ASP A 227 8.47 28.48 2.42
N TRP A 228 8.54 27.76 1.29
CA TRP A 228 8.74 26.32 1.32
C TRP A 228 9.84 26.15 2.35
N CYS A 229 9.60 25.45 3.46
CA CYS A 229 10.66 25.17 4.42
C CYS A 229 11.82 24.55 3.64
N GLY A 230 12.81 25.39 3.29
CA GLY A 230 14.09 25.27 2.59
C GLY A 230 14.38 24.21 1.52
N ILE A 231 13.53 23.21 1.30
CA ILE A 231 14.07 21.86 1.17
C ILE A 231 13.63 21.17 -0.14
N GLU A 232 12.34 20.94 -0.36
CA GLU A 232 11.81 20.34 -1.60
C GLU A 232 11.95 21.31 -2.78
N PHE A 233 11.78 22.60 -2.50
CA PHE A 233 11.86 23.65 -3.52
C PHE A 233 13.24 23.70 -4.16
N ARG A 234 14.34 23.51 -3.40
CA ARG A 234 15.69 23.52 -3.99
C ARG A 234 15.91 22.30 -4.89
N ALA A 235 15.50 21.11 -4.45
CA ALA A 235 15.61 19.87 -5.21
C ALA A 235 14.87 19.97 -6.56
N THR A 236 13.57 20.25 -6.50
CA THR A 236 12.72 20.29 -7.69
C THR A 236 13.07 21.48 -8.56
N ARG A 237 13.41 22.65 -7.99
CA ARG A 237 13.86 23.82 -8.77
C ARG A 237 15.20 23.58 -9.45
N GLU A 238 16.17 22.94 -8.80
CA GLU A 238 17.44 22.58 -9.44
C GLU A 238 17.21 21.58 -10.58
N ILE A 239 16.35 20.57 -10.39
CA ILE A 239 16.00 19.62 -11.46
C ILE A 239 15.26 20.31 -12.63
N ILE A 240 14.31 21.21 -12.34
CA ILE A 240 13.64 22.06 -13.34
C ILE A 240 14.65 22.95 -14.07
N MET A 241 15.58 23.57 -13.34
CA MET A 241 16.61 24.45 -13.88
C MET A 241 17.68 23.71 -14.68
N GLU A 242 18.01 22.48 -14.30
CA GLU A 242 18.91 21.57 -15.02
C GLU A 242 18.28 21.02 -16.32
N ARG A 243 16.99 21.31 -16.56
CA ARG A 243 16.26 20.98 -17.80
C ARG A 243 16.28 19.49 -18.15
N ASP A 244 16.10 18.63 -17.16
CA ASP A 244 15.74 17.22 -17.39
C ASP A 244 14.27 17.12 -17.89
N ASN A 245 14.01 17.75 -19.03
CA ASN A 245 12.67 17.98 -19.60
C ASN A 245 11.93 16.66 -19.91
N ALA A 246 12.66 15.55 -20.01
CA ALA A 246 12.07 14.24 -20.24
C ALA A 246 11.33 13.74 -19.00
N ARG A 247 11.89 13.96 -17.81
CA ARG A 247 11.41 13.38 -16.54
C ARG A 247 10.50 14.31 -15.75
N ILE A 248 10.21 15.51 -16.24
CA ILE A 248 9.34 16.48 -15.57
C ILE A 248 7.99 16.55 -16.28
N MET A 249 6.92 16.56 -15.49
CA MET A 249 5.56 16.80 -15.95
C MET A 249 4.92 17.90 -15.11
N PHE A 250 4.45 18.97 -15.77
CA PHE A 250 3.79 20.08 -15.09
C PHE A 250 2.28 19.88 -14.99
N VAL A 251 1.76 20.11 -13.79
CA VAL A 251 0.33 20.19 -13.51
C VAL A 251 0.04 21.57 -12.94
N ARG A 252 -0.72 22.39 -13.65
CA ARG A 252 -1.01 23.76 -13.24
C ARG A 252 -2.32 23.83 -12.47
N THR A 253 -2.30 24.38 -11.27
CA THR A 253 -3.47 24.50 -10.37
C THR A 253 -4.13 25.88 -10.42
N ASP A 254 -3.38 26.91 -10.82
CA ASP A 254 -3.88 28.27 -11.07
C ASP A 254 -3.00 29.02 -12.10
N ASP A 255 -3.21 30.32 -12.31
CA ASP A 255 -2.45 31.12 -13.28
C ASP A 255 -1.19 31.80 -12.71
N GLY A 256 -0.75 31.41 -11.51
CA GLY A 256 0.44 31.92 -10.87
C GLY A 256 1.70 31.74 -11.73
N ALA A 257 2.57 32.75 -11.70
CA ALA A 257 3.90 32.64 -12.29
C ALA A 257 4.79 31.76 -11.40
N VAL A 258 5.66 30.96 -12.01
CA VAL A 258 6.66 30.15 -11.30
C VAL A 258 8.02 30.36 -11.97
N ASP A 259 9.05 30.59 -11.16
CA ASP A 259 10.39 30.84 -11.68
C ASP A 259 10.94 29.55 -12.30
N GLY A 260 11.51 29.66 -13.50
CA GLY A 260 11.99 28.51 -14.27
C GLY A 260 10.91 27.81 -15.11
N VAL A 261 9.64 28.24 -15.02
CA VAL A 261 8.56 27.77 -15.90
C VAL A 261 8.14 28.90 -16.84
N PHE A 262 8.30 28.68 -18.14
CA PHE A 262 7.98 29.65 -19.17
C PHE A 262 6.52 29.52 -19.62
N LYS A 263 5.96 30.62 -20.14
CA LYS A 263 4.60 30.63 -20.72
C LYS A 263 4.42 29.67 -21.90
N THR A 264 5.53 29.26 -22.52
CA THR A 264 5.57 28.33 -23.65
C THR A 264 5.63 26.86 -23.22
N ASP A 265 5.82 26.57 -21.94
CA ASP A 265 5.91 25.20 -21.44
C ASP A 265 4.53 24.54 -21.42
N GLY A 266 4.48 23.26 -21.80
CA GLY A 266 3.26 22.47 -21.75
C GLY A 266 2.92 22.03 -20.33
N TYR A 267 1.63 22.05 -19.99
CA TYR A 267 1.13 21.63 -18.68
C TYR A 267 -0.25 20.97 -18.79
N VAL A 268 -0.57 20.12 -17.81
CA VAL A 268 -1.93 19.66 -17.56
C VAL A 268 -2.62 20.69 -16.67
N ASP A 269 -3.78 21.22 -17.07
CA ASP A 269 -4.53 22.17 -16.25
C ASP A 269 -5.47 21.42 -15.28
N ALA A 270 -5.15 21.44 -13.99
CA ALA A 270 -5.89 20.74 -12.96
C ALA A 270 -7.32 21.30 -12.73
N ARG A 271 -7.62 22.49 -13.28
CA ARG A 271 -8.97 23.07 -13.26
C ARG A 271 -9.85 22.50 -14.37
N ARG A 272 -9.25 21.86 -15.38
CA ARG A 272 -9.94 21.30 -16.55
C ARG A 272 -10.13 19.78 -16.48
N PHE A 273 -9.29 19.09 -15.71
CA PHE A 273 -9.26 17.64 -15.65
C PHE A 273 -9.50 17.14 -14.24
N SER A 274 -10.23 16.03 -14.11
CA SER A 274 -10.46 15.38 -12.83
C SER A 274 -9.16 14.73 -12.30
N PRO A 275 -9.06 14.45 -10.98
CA PRO A 275 -7.92 13.73 -10.42
C PRO A 275 -7.63 12.39 -11.11
N ALA A 276 -8.68 11.65 -11.49
CA ALA A 276 -8.54 10.39 -12.22
C ALA A 276 -7.95 10.59 -13.62
N GLN A 277 -8.34 11.66 -14.33
CA GLN A 277 -7.75 12.00 -15.63
C GLN A 277 -6.30 12.45 -15.49
N ILE A 278 -5.98 13.24 -14.47
CA ILE A 278 -4.60 13.66 -14.19
C ILE A 278 -3.73 12.42 -13.90
N ALA A 279 -4.19 11.50 -13.05
CA ALA A 279 -3.50 10.25 -12.77
C ALA A 279 -3.31 9.38 -14.02
N GLN A 280 -4.31 9.34 -14.92
CA GLN A 280 -4.19 8.68 -16.21
C GLN A 280 -3.07 9.31 -17.06
N PHE A 281 -3.03 10.64 -17.21
CA PHE A 281 -1.98 11.31 -17.98
C PHE A 281 -0.59 11.08 -17.39
N ILE A 282 -0.46 11.00 -16.07
CA ILE A 282 0.79 10.65 -15.39
C ILE A 282 1.22 9.22 -15.78
N CYS A 283 0.30 8.25 -15.77
CA CYS A 283 0.61 6.87 -16.17
C CYS A 283 1.01 6.78 -17.65
N GLU A 284 0.32 7.51 -18.53
CA GLU A 284 0.66 7.61 -19.95
C GLU A 284 2.07 8.20 -20.14
N ARG A 285 2.40 9.25 -19.39
CA ARG A 285 3.74 9.87 -19.44
C ARG A 285 4.82 8.92 -18.94
N LEU A 286 4.56 8.21 -17.85
CA LEU A 286 5.47 7.22 -17.26
C LEU A 286 5.77 6.07 -18.25
N ALA A 287 4.75 5.57 -18.95
CA ALA A 287 4.91 4.48 -19.92
C ALA A 287 5.84 4.85 -21.09
N VAL A 288 5.88 6.11 -21.49
CA VAL A 288 6.78 6.61 -22.55
C VAL A 288 8.24 6.76 -22.06
N LEU A 289 8.47 6.82 -20.74
CA LEU A 289 9.80 6.95 -20.15
C LEU A 289 10.46 5.60 -19.82
N ALA A 290 9.68 4.53 -19.70
CA ALA A 290 10.22 3.19 -19.53
C ALA A 290 10.85 2.74 -20.87
N PRO A 291 12.12 2.32 -20.91
CA PRO A 291 12.68 1.70 -22.11
C PRO A 291 11.88 0.43 -22.44
N ALA A 292 11.60 0.22 -23.73
CA ALA A 292 10.98 -0.98 -24.26
C ALA A 292 11.82 -2.23 -24.02
#